data_AF-A0A661JZQ6-F1
#
_entry.id   AF-A0A661JZQ6-F1
#
_cell.length_a   1.000
_cell.length_b   1.000
_cell.length_c   1.000
_cell.angle_alpha   90.00
_cell.angle_beta   90.00
_cell.angle_gamma   90.00
#
_symmetry.space_group_name_H-M   'P 1'
#
loop_
_entity.id
_entity.type
_entity.pdbx_description
1 polymer ?
#
loop_
_entity_poly.entity_id
_entity_poly.type
_entity_poly.pdbx_seq_one_letter_code
_entity_poly.pdbx_strand_id
1 'polypeptide(L)'
;KGMIGKGARNQEVIEAMMRFKAVYFAAIGGAGALMAKSIKSAEVIAYPELGPEAVRKLEVVNFPVVVVNDVRGNDLYREGVKKYSRLKAA
;
A
#
# COMPACT_ATOMS: atom_id res chain seq x y z
N LYS A 1 -5.49 8.93 7.77
CA LYS A 1 -4.71 9.08 6.52
C LYS A 1 -4.18 7.72 6.12
N GLY A 2 -4.13 7.38 4.84
CA GLY A 2 -3.68 6.06 4.40
C GLY A 2 -3.13 6.09 2.97
N MET A 3 -2.26 5.14 2.68
CA MET A 3 -1.68 4.92 1.36
C MET A 3 -1.82 3.46 0.99
N ILE A 4 -2.12 3.15 -0.27
CA ILE A 4 -2.14 1.79 -0.80
C ILE A 4 -1.04 1.70 -1.86
N GLY A 5 -0.20 0.67 -1.80
CA GLY A 5 0.87 0.47 -2.76
C GLY A 5 1.42 -0.95 -2.76
N LYS A 6 2.59 -1.15 -3.33
CA LYS A 6 3.33 -2.42 -3.31
C LYS A 6 4.78 -2.19 -2.87
N GLY A 7 5.31 -3.13 -2.09
CA GLY A 7 6.70 -3.14 -1.66
C GLY A 7 6.95 -2.34 -0.38
N ALA A 8 8.14 -2.51 0.17
CA ALA A 8 8.56 -1.85 1.40
C ALA A 8 8.60 -0.32 1.25
N ARG A 9 8.47 0.40 2.36
CA ARG A 9 8.71 1.84 2.44
C ARG A 9 10.07 2.08 3.08
N ASN A 10 10.72 3.18 2.70
CA ASN A 10 11.97 3.58 3.35
C ASN A 10 11.69 4.12 4.77
N GLN A 11 12.76 4.30 5.54
CA GLN A 11 12.66 4.72 6.93
C GLN A 11 12.04 6.11 7.08
N GLU A 12 12.40 7.05 6.22
CA GLU A 12 11.87 8.43 6.22
C GLU A 12 10.34 8.47 6.05
N VAL A 13 9.79 7.63 5.16
CA VAL A 13 8.34 7.51 4.98
C VAL A 13 7.71 6.92 6.23
N ILE A 14 8.32 5.90 6.85
CA ILE A 14 7.79 5.29 8.07
C ILE A 14 7.72 6.31 9.21
N GLU A 15 8.77 7.10 9.40
CA GLU A 15 8.83 8.15 10.41
C GLU A 15 7.79 9.25 10.14
N ALA A 16 7.64 9.67 8.89
CA ALA A 16 6.59 10.61 8.50
C ALA A 16 5.18 10.06 8.81
N MET A 17 4.92 8.79 8.51
CA MET A 17 3.64 8.16 8.83
C MET A 17 3.36 8.12 10.34
N MET A 18 4.37 7.83 11.17
CA MET A 18 4.24 7.86 12.63
C MET A 18 3.92 9.27 13.14
N ARG A 19 4.63 10.28 12.64
CA ARG A 19 4.43 11.69 12.98
C ARG A 19 3.04 12.18 12.59
N PHE A 20 2.60 11.84 11.38
CA PHE A 20 1.35 12.33 10.81
C PHE A 20 0.16 11.39 10.99
N LYS A 21 0.32 10.25 11.68
CA LYS A 21 -0.74 9.25 11.91
C LYS A 21 -1.34 8.74 10.58
N ALA A 22 -0.48 8.14 9.76
CA ALA A 22 -0.86 7.46 8.52
C ALA A 22 -0.57 5.95 8.58
N VAL A 23 -1.33 5.18 7.82
CA VAL A 23 -1.18 3.72 7.67
C VAL A 23 -0.81 3.41 6.22
N TYR A 24 0.09 2.45 6.01
CA TYR A 24 0.38 1.91 4.68
C TYR A 24 -0.18 0.51 4.50
N PHE A 25 -0.92 0.35 3.42
CA PHE A 25 -1.53 -0.89 3.01
C PHE A 25 -0.83 -1.45 1.77
N ALA A 26 -0.44 -2.72 1.82
CA ALA A 26 0.02 -3.41 0.62
C ALA A 26 -1.16 -4.01 -0.15
N ALA A 27 -1.26 -3.64 -1.42
CA ALA A 27 -2.03 -4.36 -2.43
C ALA A 27 -1.26 -5.60 -2.90
N ILE A 28 -1.98 -6.65 -3.26
CA ILE A 28 -1.37 -7.90 -3.75
C ILE A 28 -0.89 -7.68 -5.18
N GLY A 29 0.44 -7.58 -5.35
CA GLY A 29 1.06 -7.40 -6.65
C GLY A 29 0.74 -8.53 -7.62
N GLY A 30 0.37 -8.19 -8.87
CA GLY A 30 0.00 -9.16 -9.90
C GLY A 30 -1.48 -9.54 -9.90
N ALA A 31 -2.24 -9.19 -8.86
CA ALA A 31 -3.67 -9.50 -8.75
C ALA A 31 -4.59 -8.37 -9.28
N GLY A 32 -4.09 -7.49 -10.15
CA GLY A 32 -4.81 -6.29 -10.60
C GLY A 32 -6.21 -6.58 -11.18
N ALA A 33 -6.33 -7.59 -12.04
CA ALA A 33 -7.61 -8.01 -12.63
C ALA A 33 -8.62 -8.52 -11.59
N LEU A 34 -8.14 -9.18 -10.53
CA LEU A 34 -8.99 -9.64 -9.43
C LEU A 34 -9.43 -8.45 -8.56
N MET A 35 -8.48 -7.57 -8.21
CA MET A 35 -8.74 -6.38 -7.40
C MET A 35 -9.66 -5.38 -8.10
N ALA A 36 -9.62 -5.31 -9.44
CA ALA A 36 -10.54 -4.49 -10.22
C ALA A 36 -12.01 -4.87 -10.00
N LYS A 37 -12.33 -6.12 -9.59
CA LYS A 37 -13.69 -6.53 -9.23
C LYS A 37 -14.23 -5.81 -7.99
N SER A 38 -13.35 -5.28 -7.14
CA SER A 38 -13.71 -4.49 -5.97
C SER A 38 -13.96 -3.00 -6.30
N ILE A 39 -13.69 -2.56 -7.53
CA ILE A 39 -13.92 -1.18 -7.98
C ILE A 39 -15.37 -1.04 -8.47
N LYS A 40 -16.09 -0.07 -7.92
CA LYS A 40 -17.48 0.27 -8.29
C LYS A 40 -17.57 1.41 -9.28
N SER A 41 -16.69 2.39 -9.16
CA SER A 41 -16.56 3.49 -10.13
C SER A 41 -15.11 3.98 -10.20
N ALA A 42 -14.74 4.52 -11.34
CA ALA A 42 -13.42 5.10 -11.60
C ALA A 42 -13.57 6.35 -12.49
N GLU A 43 -13.37 7.53 -11.90
CA GLU A 43 -13.52 8.82 -12.56
C GLU A 43 -12.15 9.50 -12.65
N VAL A 44 -11.77 9.99 -13.84
CA VAL A 44 -10.57 10.83 -13.99
C VAL A 44 -10.91 12.24 -13.53
N ILE A 45 -10.21 12.75 -12.51
CA ILE A 45 -10.50 14.05 -11.89
C ILE A 45 -9.42 15.11 -12.14
N ALA A 46 -8.24 14.71 -12.61
CA ALA A 46 -7.18 15.63 -13.02
C ALA A 46 -6.19 14.95 -13.98
N TYR A 47 -5.56 15.76 -14.84
CA TYR A 47 -4.49 15.37 -15.76
C TYR A 47 -4.85 14.22 -16.71
N PRO A 48 -5.97 14.30 -17.46
CA PRO A 48 -6.42 13.22 -18.35
C PRO A 48 -5.39 12.84 -19.42
N GLU A 49 -4.53 13.77 -19.81
CA GLU A 49 -3.44 13.56 -20.77
C GLU A 49 -2.41 12.53 -20.31
N LEU A 50 -2.31 12.27 -19.00
CA LEU A 50 -1.38 11.27 -18.42
C LEU A 50 -1.89 9.83 -18.54
N GLY A 51 -3.09 9.61 -19.11
CA GLY A 51 -3.61 8.28 -19.39
C GLY A 51 -3.70 7.41 -18.11
N PRO A 52 -3.05 6.24 -18.04
CA PRO A 52 -3.05 5.39 -16.84
C PRO A 52 -2.54 6.07 -15.56
N GLU A 53 -1.73 7.12 -15.66
CA GLU A 53 -1.18 7.86 -14.52
C GLU A 53 -2.07 9.02 -14.04
N ALA A 54 -3.14 9.34 -14.78
CA ALA A 54 -4.09 10.38 -14.40
C ALA A 54 -4.69 10.15 -13.00
N VAL A 55 -4.97 11.23 -12.28
CA VAL A 55 -5.55 11.14 -10.93
C VAL A 55 -6.99 10.68 -11.05
N ARG A 56 -7.32 9.58 -10.37
CA ARG A 56 -8.64 8.97 -10.40
C ARG A 56 -9.29 8.97 -9.03
N LYS A 57 -10.56 9.35 -9.00
CA LYS A 57 -11.45 9.08 -7.87
C LYS A 57 -12.03 7.69 -8.05
N LEU A 58 -11.71 6.79 -7.12
CA LEU A 58 -12.21 5.42 -7.13
C LEU A 58 -13.22 5.23 -6.00
N GLU A 59 -14.34 4.59 -6.31
CA GLU A 59 -15.21 4.00 -5.30
C GLU A 59 -14.92 2.51 -5.24
N VAL A 60 -14.64 1.99 -4.04
CA VAL A 60 -14.27 0.59 -3.85
C VAL A 60 -15.08 -0.06 -2.73
N VAL A 61 -15.42 -1.33 -2.88
CA VAL A 61 -16.12 -2.13 -1.87
C VAL A 61 -15.34 -3.42 -1.68
N ASN A 62 -15.03 -3.76 -0.43
CA ASN A 62 -14.24 -4.96 -0.08
C ASN A 62 -12.92 -5.03 -0.87
N PHE A 63 -12.17 -3.93 -0.92
CA PHE A 63 -10.89 -3.86 -1.61
C PHE A 63 -9.81 -4.58 -0.79
N PRO A 64 -9.21 -5.67 -1.30
CA PRO A 64 -8.34 -6.52 -0.49
C PRO A 64 -6.95 -5.89 -0.33
N VAL A 65 -6.58 -5.58 0.92
CA VAL A 65 -5.27 -5.05 1.27
C VAL A 65 -4.80 -5.56 2.64
N VAL A 66 -3.48 -5.49 2.87
CA VAL A 66 -2.85 -5.88 4.14
C VAL A 66 -2.21 -4.65 4.80
N VAL A 67 -2.44 -4.44 6.09
CA VAL A 67 -1.71 -3.43 6.86
C VAL A 67 -0.25 -3.86 6.97
N VAL A 68 0.65 -3.08 6.37
CA VAL A 68 2.09 -3.35 6.45
C VAL A 68 2.77 -2.46 7.45
N ASN A 69 2.49 -1.16 7.41
CA ASN A 69 3.01 -0.21 8.37
C ASN A 69 1.87 0.46 9.12
N ASP A 70 1.91 0.41 10.44
CA ASP A 70 0.93 1.07 11.30
C ASP A 70 1.43 2.44 11.79
N VAL A 71 0.61 3.12 12.61
CA VAL A 71 0.92 4.44 13.17
C VAL A 71 1.93 4.41 14.32
N ARG A 72 2.40 3.21 14.71
CA ARG A 72 3.31 2.98 15.84
C ARG A 72 4.74 2.66 15.38
N GLY A 73 4.95 2.57 14.06
CA GLY A 73 6.25 2.25 13.46
C GLY A 73 6.48 0.76 13.24
N ASN A 74 5.45 -0.08 13.43
CA ASN A 74 5.54 -1.49 13.09
C ASN A 74 5.64 -1.66 11.57
N ASP A 75 6.36 -2.69 11.13
CA ASP A 75 6.62 -2.96 9.72
C ASP A 75 6.60 -4.47 9.47
N LEU A 76 5.54 -4.94 8.82
CA LEU A 76 5.33 -6.35 8.56
C LEU A 76 6.40 -6.96 7.63
N TYR A 77 6.99 -6.18 6.72
CA TYR A 77 8.09 -6.69 5.89
C TYR A 77 9.34 -6.95 6.73
N ARG A 78 9.65 -6.09 7.69
CA ARG A 78 10.77 -6.28 8.62
C ARG A 78 10.50 -7.40 9.61
N GLU A 79 9.32 -7.42 10.23
CA GLU A 79 8.92 -8.42 11.21
C GLU A 79 8.83 -9.82 10.58
N GLY A 80 8.26 -9.93 9.37
CA GLY A 80 8.17 -11.18 8.64
C GLY A 80 9.54 -11.78 8.36
N VAL A 81 10.49 -10.97 7.85
CA VAL A 81 11.86 -11.43 7.63
C VAL A 81 12.50 -11.86 8.94
N LYS A 82 12.41 -11.06 10.01
CA LYS A 82 12.97 -11.41 11.33
C LYS A 82 12.41 -12.71 11.88
N LYS A 83 11.11 -12.95 11.71
CA LYS A 83 10.40 -14.10 12.28
C LYS A 83 10.62 -15.39 11.48
N TYR A 84 10.71 -15.30 10.16
CA TYR A 84 10.65 -16.48 9.29
C TYR A 84 11.94 -16.75 8.50
N SER A 85 12.90 -15.81 8.48
CA SER A 85 14.18 -16.04 7.83
C SER A 85 14.91 -17.20 8.51
N ARG A 86 15.32 -18.20 7.71
CA ARG A 86 16.20 -19.30 8.13
C ARG A 86 17.65 -19.08 7.71
N LEU A 87 17.95 -17.93 7.10
CA LEU A 87 19.31 -17.59 6.70
C LEU A 87 20.10 -17.31 7.99
N LYS A 88 21.19 -18.04 8.19
CA LYS A 88 22.15 -17.73 9.26
C LYS A 88 22.71 -16.33 8.97
N ALA A 89 22.77 -15.48 9.99
CA ALA A 89 23.54 -14.24 9.88
C ALA A 89 24.96 -14.62 9.44
N ALA A 90 25.37 -14.10 8.29
CA ALA A 90 26.74 -14.21 7.81
C ALA A 90 27.66 -13.33 8.67
#